data_AF-A0A3D0VF04-F1
#
_entry.id   AF-A0A3D0VF04-F1
#
_cell.length_a   1.000
_cell.length_b   1.000
_cell.length_c   1.000
_cell.angle_alpha   90.00
_cell.angle_beta   90.00
_cell.angle_gamma   90.00
#
_symmetry.space_group_name_H-M   'P 1'
#
loop_
_entity.id
_entity.type
_entity.pdbx_description
1 polymer ?
#
loop_
_entity_poly.entity_id
_entity_poly.type
_entity_poly.pdbx_seq_one_letter_code
_entity_poly.pdbx_strand_id
1 'polypeptide(L)'
;YKGMTDHGVIRDRTAEFNWTIWDHLKWLCRFVQHVDQQVPAAITKALKDPLKFHELAAGTPGDQPAIRRSIEYLAWPSYFEPVVADVERQEIRDAFASLVGGANGDSDEDITADIHRIRLHLDEQAGQRIDWYARQLVSQWRKVGDPGRRAWLLRTHSDNAELLTAWQEEEKATLDVEHLRQLDPGVTAGLVQHAVDEDYKHLGYVEREDTKTAVFAFLTVMKPGDLVLYQHAGTVRLGVVLGEPEHNEDNRRLRRKVRWLDDDGHATADLPRHVQRQLATSGIVVDVTKVVQALQALVPAEAEPEDDDAAAPAAVVPPAQEGFRPLSRDFADSLHMDLEPLQEIAELLEENRQLVLYGPPGTGKTYLAKHLAAYLAQDSTDERVKLVQFHPSYAYEDFFEGYRPDKTDEGQVSFKLVAGPLRRLAEEAAKPGNENKPYFLIIDEMNRANLAKVFGELYFLLEYRDDRIYLQYSPNEPFTLP
;
A
#
# COMPACT_ATOMS: atom_id res chain seq x y z
N TYR A 1 20.96 -13.19 -15.68
CA TYR A 1 20.60 -14.17 -14.63
C TYR A 1 21.12 -13.81 -13.21
N LYS A 2 21.73 -12.63 -12.96
CA LYS A 2 22.24 -12.25 -11.62
C LYS A 2 21.19 -11.62 -10.68
N GLY A 3 20.04 -11.15 -11.21
CA GLY A 3 18.92 -10.61 -10.42
C GLY A 3 17.81 -11.63 -10.11
N MET A 4 18.03 -12.91 -10.40
CA MET A 4 17.01 -13.97 -10.30
C MET A 4 17.11 -14.80 -9.01
N THR A 5 18.09 -14.55 -8.15
CA THR A 5 18.37 -15.38 -6.96
C THR A 5 17.73 -14.87 -5.66
N ASP A 6 17.28 -13.62 -5.62
CA ASP A 6 16.92 -12.98 -4.33
C ASP A 6 15.40 -12.85 -4.11
N HIS A 7 14.56 -12.99 -5.15
CA HIS A 7 13.12 -12.63 -5.10
C HIS A 7 12.14 -13.58 -5.79
N GLY A 8 12.58 -14.76 -6.23
CA GLY A 8 11.74 -15.66 -7.03
C GLY A 8 11.49 -15.12 -8.45
N VAL A 9 11.09 -16.01 -9.36
CA VAL A 9 11.07 -15.74 -10.81
C VAL A 9 9.69 -15.33 -11.33
N ILE A 10 8.62 -15.62 -10.58
CA ILE A 10 7.22 -15.43 -10.97
C ILE A 10 6.54 -14.56 -9.91
N ARG A 11 5.78 -13.54 -10.32
CA ARG A 11 5.09 -12.60 -9.41
C ARG A 11 3.59 -12.51 -9.71
N ASP A 12 2.79 -12.48 -8.64
CA ASP A 12 1.34 -12.30 -8.65
C ASP A 12 0.92 -11.42 -7.46
N ARG A 13 0.16 -10.36 -7.72
CA ARG A 13 -0.34 -9.36 -6.75
C ARG A 13 -1.59 -9.80 -5.99
N THR A 14 -2.33 -10.78 -6.49
CA THR A 14 -3.64 -11.15 -5.92
C THR A 14 -3.55 -12.12 -4.74
N ALA A 15 -2.34 -12.57 -4.37
CA ALA A 15 -2.09 -13.68 -3.45
C ALA A 15 -2.73 -15.04 -3.86
N GLU A 16 -3.53 -15.06 -4.92
CA GLU A 16 -4.22 -16.25 -5.44
C GLU A 16 -3.21 -17.33 -5.82
N PHE A 17 -2.11 -16.98 -6.50
CA PHE A 17 -1.08 -17.94 -6.90
C PHE A 17 -0.51 -18.75 -5.72
N ASN A 18 -0.35 -18.12 -4.55
CA ASN A 18 0.20 -18.78 -3.37
C ASN A 18 -0.86 -19.57 -2.58
N TRP A 19 -2.13 -19.17 -2.67
CA TRP A 19 -3.24 -19.85 -2.00
C TRP A 19 -3.75 -21.07 -2.76
N THR A 20 -3.51 -21.15 -4.07
CA THR A 20 -3.91 -22.26 -4.94
C THR A 20 -2.78 -23.25 -5.25
N ILE A 21 -1.69 -23.27 -4.46
CA ILE A 21 -0.54 -24.19 -4.65
C ILE A 21 -0.95 -25.65 -4.89
N TRP A 22 -1.99 -26.13 -4.20
CA TRP A 22 -2.48 -27.50 -4.38
C TRP A 22 -3.13 -27.72 -5.74
N ASP A 23 -3.81 -26.72 -6.29
CA ASP A 23 -4.39 -26.77 -7.62
C ASP A 23 -3.32 -26.59 -8.71
N HIS A 24 -2.27 -25.82 -8.43
CA HIS A 24 -1.07 -25.77 -9.27
C HIS A 24 -0.38 -27.14 -9.35
N LEU A 25 -0.21 -27.82 -8.22
CA LEU A 25 0.39 -29.16 -8.21
C LEU A 25 -0.46 -30.16 -8.99
N LYS A 26 -1.79 -30.12 -8.82
CA LYS A 26 -2.71 -30.94 -9.63
C LYS A 26 -2.58 -30.64 -11.11
N TRP A 27 -2.52 -29.36 -11.49
CA TRP A 27 -2.33 -28.96 -12.88
C TRP A 27 -0.99 -29.44 -13.43
N LEU A 28 0.11 -29.34 -12.69
CA LEU A 28 1.42 -29.85 -13.10
C LEU A 28 1.39 -31.37 -13.36
N CYS A 29 0.74 -32.13 -12.48
CA CYS A 29 0.55 -33.57 -12.70
C CYS A 29 -0.26 -33.84 -13.98
N ARG A 30 -1.34 -33.08 -14.21
CA ARG A 30 -2.15 -33.18 -15.42
C ARG A 30 -1.39 -32.76 -16.67
N PHE A 31 -0.54 -31.75 -16.60
CA PHE A 31 0.29 -31.28 -17.69
C PHE A 31 1.27 -32.36 -18.14
N VAL A 32 1.96 -33.02 -17.20
CA VAL A 32 2.86 -34.14 -17.53
C VAL A 32 2.09 -35.29 -18.19
N GLN A 33 0.92 -35.65 -17.66
CA GLN A 33 0.05 -36.67 -18.27
C GLN A 33 -0.45 -36.26 -19.65
N HIS A 34 -0.80 -34.99 -19.83
CA HIS A 34 -1.28 -34.44 -21.10
C HIS A 34 -0.18 -34.50 -22.16
N VAL A 35 1.05 -34.10 -21.82
CA VAL A 35 2.20 -34.15 -22.71
C VAL A 35 2.55 -35.59 -23.10
N ASP A 36 2.51 -36.54 -22.17
CA ASP A 36 2.77 -37.96 -22.43
C ASP A 36 1.76 -38.59 -23.41
N GLN A 37 0.54 -38.06 -23.45
CA GLN A 37 -0.52 -38.50 -24.37
C GLN A 37 -0.41 -37.90 -25.78
N GLN A 38 0.46 -36.91 -25.99
CA GLN A 38 0.63 -36.29 -27.30
C GLN A 38 1.48 -37.11 -28.25
N VAL A 39 1.19 -37.00 -29.55
CA VAL A 39 2.03 -37.63 -30.58
C VAL A 39 3.44 -37.00 -30.58
N PRO A 40 4.52 -37.79 -30.76
CA PRO A 40 5.90 -37.28 -30.70
C PRO A 40 6.19 -36.10 -31.64
N ALA A 41 5.52 -36.06 -32.79
CA ALA A 41 5.63 -34.96 -33.75
C ALA A 41 5.08 -33.62 -33.20
N ALA A 42 4.02 -33.66 -32.38
CA ALA A 42 3.45 -32.45 -31.77
C ALA A 42 4.37 -31.90 -30.67
N ILE A 43 4.91 -32.79 -29.82
CA ILE A 43 5.91 -32.42 -28.80
C ILE A 43 7.14 -31.79 -29.45
N THR A 44 7.64 -32.39 -30.55
CA THR A 44 8.81 -31.87 -31.28
C THR A 44 8.57 -30.47 -31.85
N LYS A 45 7.33 -30.15 -32.24
CA LYS A 45 6.96 -28.79 -32.68
C LYS A 45 6.89 -27.82 -31.51
N ALA A 46 6.24 -28.20 -30.40
CA ALA A 46 6.14 -27.38 -29.19
C ALA A 46 7.52 -27.06 -28.60
N LEU A 47 8.48 -27.97 -28.69
CA LEU A 47 9.88 -27.73 -28.26
C LEU A 47 10.66 -26.74 -29.15
N LYS A 48 10.12 -26.34 -30.30
CA LYS A 48 10.79 -25.45 -31.27
C LYS A 48 10.06 -24.13 -31.50
N ASP A 49 8.84 -24.00 -31.01
CA ASP A 49 7.98 -22.84 -31.26
C ASP A 49 7.23 -22.49 -29.96
N PRO A 50 7.42 -21.28 -29.40
CA PRO A 50 6.77 -20.88 -28.15
C PRO A 50 5.24 -20.88 -28.26
N LEU A 51 4.66 -20.55 -29.42
CA LEU A 51 3.21 -20.56 -29.59
C LEU A 51 2.67 -21.98 -29.62
N LYS A 52 3.41 -22.93 -30.23
CA LYS A 52 3.06 -24.36 -30.14
C LYS A 52 3.25 -24.94 -28.75
N PHE A 53 4.16 -24.37 -27.96
CA PHE A 53 4.28 -24.71 -26.54
C PHE A 53 3.09 -24.19 -25.72
N HIS A 54 2.63 -22.96 -25.99
CA HIS A 54 1.43 -22.40 -25.38
C HIS A 54 0.19 -23.25 -25.70
N GLU A 55 -0.05 -23.59 -26.98
CA GLU A 55 -1.17 -24.45 -27.39
C GLU A 55 -1.14 -25.80 -26.64
N LEU A 56 0.04 -26.39 -26.47
CA LEU A 56 0.23 -27.63 -25.72
C LEU A 56 -0.06 -27.45 -24.23
N ALA A 57 0.39 -26.36 -23.61
CA ALA A 57 0.21 -26.09 -22.20
C ALA A 57 -1.25 -25.75 -21.86
N ALA A 58 -1.88 -24.85 -22.64
CA ALA A 58 -3.28 -24.45 -22.52
C ALA A 58 -4.26 -25.61 -22.82
N GLY A 59 -3.84 -26.60 -23.60
CA GLY A 59 -4.59 -27.84 -23.85
C GLY A 59 -4.72 -28.77 -22.62
N THR A 60 -4.05 -28.46 -21.51
CA THR A 60 -4.10 -29.27 -20.28
C THR A 60 -5.49 -29.20 -19.63
N PRO A 61 -6.12 -30.34 -19.30
CA PRO A 61 -7.44 -30.36 -18.68
C PRO A 61 -7.50 -29.61 -17.34
N GLY A 62 -8.48 -28.71 -17.23
CA GLY A 62 -8.66 -27.85 -16.05
C GLY A 62 -7.52 -26.84 -15.95
N ASP A 63 -7.33 -26.06 -17.02
CA ASP A 63 -6.24 -25.09 -17.13
C ASP A 63 -6.18 -24.14 -15.94
N GLN A 64 -4.97 -23.75 -15.59
CA GLN A 64 -4.66 -22.84 -14.50
C GLN A 64 -3.67 -21.80 -15.04
N PRO A 65 -4.15 -20.65 -15.54
CA PRO A 65 -3.33 -19.69 -16.30
C PRO A 65 -2.06 -19.26 -15.56
N ALA A 66 -2.13 -19.10 -14.24
CA ALA A 66 -1.02 -18.59 -13.46
C ALA A 66 0.19 -19.57 -13.43
N ILE A 67 -0.05 -20.85 -13.14
CA ILE A 67 1.00 -21.89 -13.20
C ILE A 67 1.35 -22.26 -14.65
N ARG A 68 0.41 -22.19 -15.59
CA ARG A 68 0.69 -22.40 -17.02
C ARG A 68 1.72 -21.38 -17.52
N ARG A 69 1.45 -20.09 -17.33
CA ARG A 69 2.34 -18.98 -17.72
C ARG A 69 3.71 -19.07 -17.04
N SER A 70 3.74 -19.58 -15.80
CA SER A 70 4.99 -19.89 -15.10
C SER A 70 5.84 -20.92 -15.86
N ILE A 71 5.22 -22.02 -16.30
CA ILE A 71 5.91 -23.06 -17.08
C ILE A 71 6.30 -22.56 -18.47
N GLU A 72 5.45 -21.79 -19.12
CA GLU A 72 5.73 -21.14 -20.41
C GLU A 72 6.95 -20.21 -20.31
N TYR A 73 7.02 -19.37 -19.28
CA TYR A 73 8.17 -18.52 -19.01
C TYR A 73 9.45 -19.33 -18.76
N LEU A 74 9.37 -20.39 -17.95
CA LEU A 74 10.54 -21.23 -17.66
C LEU A 74 11.03 -21.97 -18.91
N ALA A 75 10.14 -22.40 -19.79
CA ALA A 75 10.48 -23.08 -21.03
C ALA A 75 11.00 -22.11 -22.11
N TRP A 76 10.39 -20.93 -22.22
CA TRP A 76 10.62 -19.96 -23.29
C TRP A 76 10.78 -18.54 -22.73
N PRO A 77 11.80 -18.27 -21.92
CA PRO A 77 11.98 -16.99 -21.25
C PRO A 77 12.30 -15.85 -22.22
N SER A 78 12.67 -16.15 -23.47
CA SER A 78 12.87 -15.14 -24.52
C SER A 78 11.57 -14.68 -25.17
N TYR A 79 10.46 -15.42 -25.00
CA TYR A 79 9.16 -15.10 -25.58
C TYR A 79 8.14 -14.68 -24.52
N PHE A 80 7.90 -15.54 -23.52
CA PHE A 80 6.97 -15.25 -22.43
C PHE A 80 7.63 -14.41 -21.34
N GLU A 81 6.79 -13.79 -20.53
CA GLU A 81 7.19 -12.87 -19.47
C GLU A 81 6.89 -13.44 -18.07
N PRO A 82 7.65 -13.03 -17.04
CA PRO A 82 7.46 -13.45 -15.66
C PRO A 82 6.28 -12.70 -14.98
N VAL A 83 5.18 -12.48 -15.72
CA VAL A 83 3.97 -11.78 -15.26
C VAL A 83 2.80 -12.74 -15.45
N VAL A 84 2.27 -13.26 -14.34
CA VAL A 84 1.25 -14.32 -14.37
C VAL A 84 -0.16 -13.85 -14.06
N ALA A 85 -0.32 -12.72 -13.36
CA ALA A 85 -1.62 -12.14 -13.02
C ALA A 85 -2.26 -11.48 -14.25
N ASP A 86 -3.55 -11.74 -14.48
CA ASP A 86 -4.29 -11.18 -15.62
C ASP A 86 -4.34 -9.65 -15.57
N VAL A 87 -4.59 -9.10 -14.38
CA VAL A 87 -4.68 -7.66 -14.15
C VAL A 87 -3.37 -6.96 -14.51
N GLU A 88 -2.23 -7.47 -14.05
CA GLU A 88 -0.92 -6.86 -14.30
C GLU A 88 -0.53 -6.94 -15.79
N ARG A 89 -0.86 -8.06 -16.44
CA ARG A 89 -0.64 -8.22 -17.89
C ARG A 89 -1.43 -7.19 -18.68
N GLN A 90 -2.68 -6.97 -18.30
CA GLN A 90 -3.53 -5.95 -18.90
C GLN A 90 -3.00 -4.54 -18.64
N GLU A 91 -2.62 -4.22 -17.38
CA GLU A 91 -2.04 -2.92 -17.01
C GLU A 91 -0.75 -2.61 -17.79
N ILE A 92 0.16 -3.59 -17.90
CA ILE A 92 1.39 -3.47 -18.68
C ILE A 92 1.07 -3.22 -20.15
N ARG A 93 0.15 -4.01 -20.72
CA ARG A 93 -0.26 -3.84 -22.11
C ARG A 93 -0.85 -2.46 -22.35
N ASP A 94 -1.80 -2.02 -21.54
CA ASP A 94 -2.50 -0.76 -21.71
C ASP A 94 -1.56 0.44 -21.60
N ALA A 95 -0.60 0.38 -20.68
CA ALA A 95 0.36 1.45 -20.46
C ALA A 95 1.31 1.67 -21.65
N PHE A 96 1.61 0.61 -22.39
CA PHE A 96 2.66 0.63 -23.41
C PHE A 96 2.20 0.20 -24.81
N ALA A 97 0.92 -0.13 -25.01
CA ALA A 97 0.39 -0.55 -26.30
C ALA A 97 0.67 0.48 -27.42
N SER A 98 0.71 1.77 -27.08
CA SER A 98 1.05 2.85 -28.00
C SER A 98 2.46 2.72 -28.60
N LEU A 99 3.42 2.10 -27.89
CA LEU A 99 4.79 1.87 -28.37
C LEU A 99 4.85 0.86 -29.52
N VAL A 100 3.84 -0.01 -29.64
CA VAL A 100 3.80 -1.12 -30.60
C VAL A 100 2.64 -1.01 -31.60
N GLY A 101 2.06 0.19 -31.73
CA GLY A 101 0.98 0.47 -32.70
C GLY A 101 -0.43 0.09 -32.23
N GLY A 102 -0.62 -0.17 -30.93
CA GLY A 102 -1.90 -0.54 -30.33
C GLY A 102 -2.01 -2.01 -29.92
N ALA A 103 -3.08 -2.33 -29.18
CA ALA A 103 -3.42 -3.68 -28.76
C ALA A 103 -4.08 -4.47 -29.90
N ASN A 104 -3.76 -5.76 -30.03
CA ASN A 104 -4.21 -6.61 -31.12
C ASN A 104 -5.30 -7.62 -30.70
N GLY A 105 -6.40 -7.15 -30.10
CA GLY A 105 -7.46 -8.02 -29.57
C GLY A 105 -7.31 -8.26 -28.07
N ASP A 106 -8.15 -9.09 -27.45
CA ASP A 106 -8.22 -9.26 -25.98
C ASP A 106 -8.03 -10.72 -25.52
N SER A 107 -7.59 -11.62 -26.41
CA SER A 107 -7.28 -12.99 -26.00
C SER A 107 -5.96 -13.05 -25.22
N ASP A 108 -5.73 -14.12 -24.43
CA ASP A 108 -4.46 -14.31 -23.71
C ASP A 108 -3.27 -14.42 -24.68
N GLU A 109 -3.49 -14.96 -25.88
CA GLU A 109 -2.50 -15.02 -26.95
C GLU A 109 -2.14 -13.62 -27.45
N ASP A 110 -3.15 -12.77 -27.68
CA ASP A 110 -2.97 -11.38 -28.12
C ASP A 110 -2.23 -10.57 -27.05
N ILE A 111 -2.65 -10.68 -25.79
CA ILE A 111 -2.01 -10.01 -24.65
C ILE A 111 -0.54 -10.45 -24.54
N THR A 112 -0.27 -11.75 -24.66
CA THR A 112 1.11 -12.28 -24.62
C THR A 112 1.95 -11.72 -25.75
N ALA A 113 1.42 -11.73 -26.98
CA ALA A 113 2.11 -11.23 -28.15
C ALA A 113 2.38 -9.72 -28.04
N ASP A 114 1.42 -8.96 -27.51
CA ASP A 114 1.55 -7.52 -27.29
C ASP A 114 2.63 -7.20 -26.26
N ILE A 115 2.57 -7.84 -25.09
CA ILE A 115 3.59 -7.67 -24.05
C ILE A 115 4.98 -8.06 -24.58
N HIS A 116 5.09 -9.13 -25.36
CA HIS A 116 6.35 -9.53 -25.98
C HIS A 116 6.91 -8.48 -26.93
N ARG A 117 6.06 -7.90 -27.81
CA ARG A 117 6.44 -6.81 -28.70
C ARG A 117 6.89 -5.58 -27.91
N ILE A 118 6.16 -5.24 -26.84
CA ILE A 118 6.49 -4.11 -25.97
C ILE A 118 7.84 -4.34 -25.30
N ARG A 119 8.10 -5.54 -24.77
CA ARG A 119 9.41 -5.88 -24.20
C ARG A 119 10.52 -5.67 -25.21
N LEU A 120 10.39 -6.19 -26.43
CA LEU A 120 11.44 -6.06 -27.44
C LEU A 120 11.77 -4.59 -27.73
N HIS A 121 10.75 -3.73 -27.80
CA HIS A 121 10.92 -2.29 -27.98
C HIS A 121 11.65 -1.64 -26.79
N LEU A 122 11.25 -1.97 -25.55
CA LEU A 122 11.85 -1.42 -24.35
C LEU A 122 13.28 -1.94 -24.09
N ASP A 123 13.55 -3.21 -24.41
CA ASP A 123 14.89 -3.81 -24.34
C ASP A 123 15.87 -3.11 -25.28
N GLU A 124 15.42 -2.78 -26.51
CA GLU A 124 16.24 -2.05 -27.49
C GLU A 124 16.58 -0.65 -27.00
N GLN A 125 15.62 0.07 -26.40
CA GLN A 125 15.85 1.40 -25.80
C GLN A 125 16.77 1.35 -24.58
N ALA A 126 16.61 0.34 -23.72
CA ALA A 126 17.40 0.20 -22.49
C ALA A 126 18.80 -0.37 -22.72
N GLY A 127 19.07 -0.98 -23.88
CA GLY A 127 20.33 -1.67 -24.18
C GLY A 127 20.57 -2.94 -23.34
N GLN A 128 19.59 -3.35 -22.56
CA GLN A 128 19.58 -4.53 -21.72
C GLN A 128 18.15 -5.01 -21.51
N ARG A 129 17.98 -6.26 -21.07
CA ARG A 129 16.65 -6.79 -20.77
C ARG A 129 16.01 -6.02 -19.62
N ILE A 130 14.82 -5.48 -19.85
CA ILE A 130 14.05 -4.78 -18.83
C ILE A 130 13.46 -5.76 -17.81
N ASP A 131 13.33 -5.29 -16.56
CA ASP A 131 12.54 -5.95 -15.53
C ASP A 131 11.22 -5.19 -15.39
N TRP A 132 10.09 -5.84 -15.72
CA TRP A 132 8.76 -5.25 -15.61
C TRP A 132 8.49 -4.68 -14.21
N TYR A 133 9.11 -5.25 -13.18
CA TYR A 133 8.94 -4.81 -11.80
C TYR A 133 10.05 -3.88 -11.30
N ALA A 134 10.93 -3.41 -12.18
CA ALA A 134 11.81 -2.31 -11.86
C ALA A 134 10.98 -1.06 -11.54
N ARG A 135 11.35 -0.34 -10.49
CA ARG A 135 10.61 0.82 -9.95
C ARG A 135 10.16 1.83 -11.02
N GLN A 136 11.03 2.06 -12.02
CA GLN A 136 10.81 2.97 -13.13
C GLN A 136 9.66 2.54 -14.06
N LEU A 137 9.53 1.24 -14.33
CA LEU A 137 8.48 0.70 -15.19
C LEU A 137 7.20 0.49 -14.40
N VAL A 138 7.29 0.01 -13.15
CA VAL A 138 6.14 -0.14 -12.26
C VAL A 138 5.38 1.18 -12.16
N SER A 139 6.05 2.33 -11.95
CA SER A 139 5.35 3.63 -11.88
C SER A 139 4.65 4.07 -13.17
N GLN A 140 4.99 3.46 -14.32
CA GLN A 140 4.42 3.78 -15.62
C GLN A 140 3.22 2.90 -15.96
N TRP A 141 3.30 1.59 -15.71
CA TRP A 141 2.18 0.68 -15.96
C TRP A 141 1.23 0.51 -14.78
N ARG A 142 1.74 0.65 -13.56
CA ARG A 142 0.91 0.69 -12.36
C ARG A 142 0.37 2.10 -12.22
N LYS A 143 -0.89 2.29 -12.57
CA LYS A 143 -1.61 3.54 -12.27
C LYS A 143 -1.54 3.77 -10.76
N VAL A 144 -0.94 4.88 -10.34
CA VAL A 144 -0.85 5.26 -8.94
C VAL A 144 -2.26 5.45 -8.40
N GLY A 145 -2.73 4.49 -7.61
CA GLY A 145 -3.97 4.58 -6.84
C GLY A 145 -5.23 4.14 -7.57
N ASP A 146 -5.46 2.83 -7.63
CA ASP A 146 -6.81 2.28 -7.56
C ASP A 146 -6.84 0.93 -6.81
N PRO A 147 -7.07 0.95 -5.49
CA PRO A 147 -7.96 0.04 -4.82
C PRO A 147 -9.35 0.68 -4.76
N GLY A 148 -10.43 -0.10 -4.88
CA GLY A 148 -11.79 0.42 -4.93
C GLY A 148 -12.12 1.53 -3.91
N ARG A 149 -12.98 2.46 -4.34
CA ARG A 149 -13.73 3.48 -3.56
C ARG A 149 -13.02 4.02 -2.30
N ARG A 150 -12.60 5.29 -2.31
CA ARG A 150 -11.96 5.96 -1.15
C ARG A 150 -12.98 6.57 -0.19
N ALA A 151 -12.52 6.99 1.00
CA ALA A 151 -13.36 7.70 1.98
C ALA A 151 -12.69 8.97 2.52
N TRP A 152 -13.44 10.06 2.61
CA TRP A 152 -12.94 11.39 2.95
C TRP A 152 -13.75 12.03 4.09
N LEU A 153 -13.08 12.40 5.18
CA LEU A 153 -13.68 13.20 6.24
C LEU A 153 -13.48 14.70 5.94
N LEU A 154 -14.60 15.41 5.82
CA LEU A 154 -14.66 16.83 5.50
C LEU A 154 -14.98 17.65 6.75
N ARG A 155 -14.27 18.76 6.93
CA ARG A 155 -14.47 19.74 7.98
C ARG A 155 -14.36 21.15 7.45
N THR A 156 -14.92 22.11 8.18
CA THR A 156 -14.81 23.54 7.89
C THR A 156 -13.89 24.20 8.91
N HIS A 157 -13.11 25.20 8.49
CA HIS A 157 -12.14 25.91 9.36
C HIS A 157 -12.80 26.71 10.49
N SER A 158 -14.02 27.17 10.26
CA SER A 158 -14.88 27.80 11.27
C SER A 158 -16.09 26.89 11.45
N ASP A 159 -16.61 26.85 12.68
CA ASP A 159 -17.83 26.13 13.07
C ASP A 159 -19.05 26.77 12.39
N ASN A 160 -19.07 26.71 11.06
CA ASN A 160 -19.98 27.43 10.19
C ASN A 160 -21.21 26.55 9.99
N ALA A 161 -22.02 26.46 11.04
CA ALA A 161 -23.22 25.63 11.09
C ALA A 161 -24.16 25.91 9.90
N GLU A 162 -24.19 27.14 9.38
CA GLU A 162 -24.94 27.51 8.19
C GLU A 162 -24.41 26.81 6.92
N LEU A 163 -23.09 26.67 6.77
CA LEU A 163 -22.46 25.96 5.66
C LEU A 163 -22.74 24.45 5.71
N LEU A 164 -22.66 23.85 6.90
CA LEU A 164 -22.97 22.42 7.09
C LEU A 164 -24.46 22.13 6.90
N THR A 165 -25.33 23.09 7.24
CA THR A 165 -26.78 23.02 6.95
C THR A 165 -27.03 23.15 5.44
N ALA A 166 -26.32 24.06 4.76
CA ALA A 166 -26.41 24.20 3.30
C ALA A 166 -25.91 22.94 2.56
N TRP A 167 -24.92 22.22 3.08
CA TRP A 167 -24.50 20.94 2.50
C TRP A 167 -25.65 19.93 2.47
N GLN A 168 -26.51 19.93 3.50
CA GLN A 168 -27.68 19.05 3.58
C GLN A 168 -28.72 19.39 2.53
N GLU A 169 -29.00 20.69 2.34
CA GLU A 169 -30.06 21.14 1.43
C GLU A 169 -29.62 21.17 -0.04
N GLU A 170 -28.33 21.38 -0.33
CA GLU A 170 -27.83 21.63 -1.69
C GLU A 170 -27.14 20.42 -2.36
N GLU A 171 -27.06 19.25 -1.72
CA GLU A 171 -26.35 18.07 -2.25
C GLU A 171 -24.90 18.37 -2.69
N LYS A 172 -24.17 19.14 -1.88
CA LYS A 172 -22.81 19.61 -2.19
C LYS A 172 -21.90 19.58 -0.97
N ALA A 173 -20.63 19.23 -1.20
CA ALA A 173 -19.52 19.47 -0.29
C ALA A 173 -18.75 20.72 -0.72
N THR A 174 -18.35 21.58 0.23
CA THR A 174 -17.68 22.85 -0.07
C THR A 174 -16.39 23.01 0.72
N LEU A 175 -15.30 23.39 0.08
CA LEU A 175 -14.06 23.80 0.73
C LEU A 175 -13.90 25.32 0.57
N ASP A 176 -13.76 26.04 1.70
CA ASP A 176 -13.52 27.47 1.68
C ASP A 176 -12.07 27.75 1.26
N VAL A 177 -11.90 28.52 0.19
CA VAL A 177 -10.60 28.86 -0.40
C VAL A 177 -10.53 30.34 -0.75
N GLU A 178 -10.86 31.21 0.20
CA GLU A 178 -11.10 32.64 -0.04
C GLU A 178 -9.96 33.40 -0.74
N HIS A 179 -8.72 33.01 -0.49
CA HIS A 179 -7.54 33.69 -1.02
C HIS A 179 -6.86 32.92 -2.15
N LEU A 180 -7.27 31.67 -2.41
CA LEU A 180 -6.61 30.81 -3.37
C LEU A 180 -6.91 31.30 -4.79
N ARG A 181 -5.86 31.45 -5.61
CA ARG A 181 -6.04 31.60 -7.05
C ARG A 181 -6.76 30.40 -7.67
N GLN A 182 -7.45 30.62 -8.79
CA GLN A 182 -8.11 29.52 -9.50
C GLN A 182 -7.08 28.49 -9.99
N LEU A 183 -7.32 27.21 -9.68
CA LEU A 183 -6.51 26.08 -10.09
C LEU A 183 -7.36 25.07 -10.86
N ASP A 184 -6.82 24.47 -11.92
CA ASP A 184 -7.53 23.46 -12.69
C ASP A 184 -7.70 22.14 -11.91
N PRO A 185 -8.75 21.35 -12.16
CA PRO A 185 -8.84 19.99 -11.64
C PRO A 185 -7.65 19.13 -12.10
N GLY A 186 -7.15 18.24 -11.23
CA GLY A 186 -6.02 17.36 -11.56
C GLY A 186 -4.63 18.00 -11.48
N VAL A 187 -4.50 19.21 -10.92
CA VAL A 187 -3.21 19.88 -10.70
C VAL A 187 -2.25 19.07 -9.82
N THR A 188 -0.95 19.25 -10.05
CA THR A 188 0.09 18.54 -9.29
C THR A 188 0.25 19.10 -7.88
N ALA A 189 0.70 18.25 -6.94
CA ALA A 189 0.93 18.64 -5.55
C ALA A 189 1.90 19.82 -5.41
N GLY A 190 2.94 19.89 -6.27
CA GLY A 190 3.90 20.99 -6.26
C GLY A 190 3.29 22.34 -6.67
N LEU A 191 2.34 22.33 -7.62
CA LEU A 191 1.62 23.54 -8.02
C LEU A 191 0.66 24.02 -6.93
N VAL A 192 -0.05 23.09 -6.27
CA VAL A 192 -0.91 23.40 -5.12
C VAL A 192 -0.08 23.97 -3.97
N GLN A 193 1.05 23.35 -3.65
CA GLN A 193 1.96 23.81 -2.60
C GLN A 193 2.42 25.24 -2.84
N HIS A 194 2.89 25.54 -4.06
CA HIS A 194 3.31 26.88 -4.44
C HIS A 194 2.16 27.90 -4.34
N ALA A 195 0.98 27.57 -4.86
CA ALA A 195 -0.18 28.46 -4.81
C ALA A 195 -0.59 28.77 -3.35
N VAL A 196 -0.67 27.77 -2.49
CA VAL A 196 -1.05 27.94 -1.09
C VAL A 196 0.03 28.72 -0.31
N ASP A 197 1.32 28.43 -0.56
CA ASP A 197 2.43 29.19 0.05
C ASP A 197 2.45 30.66 -0.32
N GLU A 198 1.99 30.99 -1.53
CA GLU A 198 1.90 32.38 -1.97
C GLU A 198 0.64 33.10 -1.49
N ASP A 199 -0.50 32.44 -1.58
CA ASP A 199 -1.82 33.05 -1.40
C ASP A 199 -2.24 33.07 0.09
N TYR A 200 -1.72 32.15 0.91
CA TYR A 200 -2.00 32.04 2.35
C TYR A 200 -0.78 32.36 3.24
N LYS A 201 0.03 33.34 2.85
CA LYS A 201 1.17 33.81 3.67
C LYS A 201 0.79 34.28 5.07
N HIS A 202 -0.45 34.71 5.26
CA HIS A 202 -0.99 35.17 6.53
C HIS A 202 -1.32 34.03 7.51
N LEU A 203 -1.50 32.80 7.02
CA LEU A 203 -1.76 31.62 7.86
C LEU A 203 -0.48 31.10 8.51
N GLY A 204 -0.64 30.46 9.67
CA GLY A 204 0.42 29.73 10.34
C GLY A 204 0.93 28.54 9.52
N TYR A 205 2.10 28.00 9.86
CA TYR A 205 2.69 26.87 9.14
C TYR A 205 1.76 25.64 9.08
N VAL A 206 1.22 25.22 10.23
CA VAL A 206 0.33 24.05 10.34
C VAL A 206 -0.94 24.24 9.52
N GLU A 207 -1.63 25.37 9.68
CA GLU A 207 -2.86 25.70 8.93
C GLU A 207 -2.61 25.71 7.41
N ARG A 208 -1.42 26.12 7.00
CA ARG A 208 -1.01 26.14 5.60
C ARG A 208 -0.76 24.74 5.04
N GLU A 209 -0.12 23.86 5.81
CA GLU A 209 0.07 22.45 5.43
C GLU A 209 -1.27 21.71 5.35
N ASP A 210 -2.20 21.97 6.29
CA ASP A 210 -3.56 21.45 6.24
C ASP A 210 -4.29 21.94 4.99
N THR A 211 -4.18 23.23 4.66
CA THR A 211 -4.77 23.84 3.46
C THR A 211 -4.22 23.21 2.18
N LYS A 212 -2.90 22.97 2.10
CA LYS A 212 -2.26 22.29 0.96
C LYS A 212 -2.84 20.90 0.75
N THR A 213 -2.90 20.13 1.82
CA THR A 213 -3.42 18.76 1.81
C THR A 213 -4.88 18.75 1.37
N ALA A 214 -5.69 19.66 1.92
CA ALA A 214 -7.10 19.76 1.61
C ALA A 214 -7.39 20.15 0.17
N VAL A 215 -6.72 21.19 -0.34
CA VAL A 215 -6.88 21.66 -1.73
C VAL A 215 -6.43 20.59 -2.71
N PHE A 216 -5.31 19.92 -2.46
CA PHE A 216 -4.81 18.87 -3.34
C PHE A 216 -5.73 17.64 -3.34
N ALA A 217 -6.20 17.20 -2.17
CA ALA A 217 -7.15 16.11 -2.07
C ALA A 217 -8.45 16.44 -2.82
N PHE A 218 -8.99 17.64 -2.63
CA PHE A 218 -10.26 18.06 -3.22
C PHE A 218 -10.17 18.31 -4.73
N LEU A 219 -9.05 18.80 -5.28
CA LEU A 219 -8.89 19.08 -6.72
C LEU A 219 -8.41 17.89 -7.55
N THR A 220 -7.62 16.99 -6.95
CA THR A 220 -6.83 16.01 -7.73
C THR A 220 -7.07 14.57 -7.29
N VAL A 221 -7.26 14.32 -6.00
CA VAL A 221 -7.26 12.94 -5.48
C VAL A 221 -8.66 12.37 -5.34
N MET A 222 -9.63 13.18 -4.90
CA MET A 222 -11.03 12.81 -4.74
C MET A 222 -11.69 12.58 -6.11
N LYS A 223 -12.38 11.46 -6.28
CA LYS A 223 -13.03 11.06 -7.54
C LYS A 223 -14.53 10.81 -7.37
N PRO A 224 -15.33 10.89 -8.45
CA PRO A 224 -16.69 10.38 -8.45
C PRO A 224 -16.73 8.92 -7.98
N GLY A 225 -17.69 8.60 -7.12
CA GLY A 225 -17.83 7.31 -6.46
C GLY A 225 -17.24 7.26 -5.05
N ASP A 226 -16.31 8.15 -4.67
CA ASP A 226 -15.75 8.16 -3.32
C ASP A 226 -16.81 8.45 -2.25
N LEU A 227 -16.62 7.87 -1.07
CA LEU A 227 -17.40 8.21 0.13
C LEU A 227 -16.88 9.50 0.74
N VAL A 228 -17.81 10.35 1.17
CA VAL A 228 -17.52 11.55 1.96
C VAL A 228 -18.33 11.51 3.23
N LEU A 229 -17.77 12.05 4.30
CA LEU A 229 -18.46 12.19 5.56
C LEU A 229 -18.11 13.50 6.23
N TYR A 230 -19.03 14.01 7.05
CA TYR A 230 -18.77 15.13 7.93
C TYR A 230 -19.53 14.94 9.25
N GLN A 231 -19.08 15.64 10.28
CA GLN A 231 -19.69 15.60 11.60
C GLN A 231 -20.42 16.91 11.90
N HIS A 232 -21.66 16.82 12.36
CA HIS A 232 -22.46 17.96 12.79
C HIS A 232 -23.36 17.58 13.98
N ALA A 233 -23.37 18.42 15.02
CA ALA A 233 -24.21 18.23 16.22
C ALA A 233 -24.16 16.82 16.86
N GLY A 234 -23.01 16.15 16.83
CA GLY A 234 -22.82 14.81 17.39
C GLY A 234 -23.32 13.65 16.49
N THR A 235 -23.69 13.97 15.26
CA THR A 235 -24.04 13.01 14.21
C THR A 235 -23.03 13.06 13.07
N VAL A 236 -22.87 11.94 12.37
CA VAL A 236 -22.02 11.79 11.19
C VAL A 236 -22.92 11.49 10.00
N ARG A 237 -22.69 12.18 8.90
CA ARG A 237 -23.42 12.01 7.64
C ARG A 237 -22.53 11.34 6.63
N LEU A 238 -23.06 10.37 5.89
CA LEU A 238 -22.37 9.73 4.78
C LEU A 238 -22.94 10.21 3.45
N GLY A 239 -22.07 10.35 2.46
CA GLY A 239 -22.43 10.75 1.11
C GLY A 239 -21.49 10.19 0.08
N VAL A 240 -21.85 10.34 -1.19
CA VAL A 240 -21.07 9.88 -2.34
C VAL A 240 -20.78 11.05 -3.26
N VAL A 241 -19.52 11.20 -3.67
CA VAL A 241 -19.11 12.19 -4.67
C VAL A 241 -19.68 11.81 -6.03
N LEU A 242 -20.37 12.75 -6.69
CA LEU A 242 -21.01 12.51 -7.98
C LEU A 242 -20.26 13.13 -9.18
N GLY A 243 -19.32 14.04 -8.93
CA GLY A 243 -18.73 14.82 -10.02
C GLY A 243 -17.41 15.49 -9.68
N GLU A 244 -16.87 16.15 -10.71
CA GLU A 244 -15.62 16.91 -10.68
C GLU A 244 -15.72 18.16 -9.80
N PRO A 245 -14.59 18.73 -9.35
CA PRO A 245 -14.61 19.93 -8.52
C PRO A 245 -14.91 21.17 -9.36
N GLU A 246 -15.78 22.03 -8.83
CA GLU A 246 -16.24 23.28 -9.45
C GLU A 246 -15.93 24.47 -8.55
N HIS A 247 -15.55 25.61 -9.13
CA HIS A 247 -15.43 26.86 -8.38
C HIS A 247 -16.78 27.57 -8.35
N ASN A 248 -17.10 28.23 -7.22
CA ASN A 248 -18.27 29.13 -7.16
C ASN A 248 -18.01 30.42 -7.97
N GLU A 249 -19.07 31.19 -8.28
CA GLU A 249 -19.00 32.43 -9.09
C GLU A 249 -17.96 33.45 -8.61
N ASP A 250 -17.74 33.54 -7.29
CA ASP A 250 -16.76 34.44 -6.69
C ASP A 250 -15.35 33.84 -6.56
N ASN A 251 -15.12 32.60 -7.02
CA ASN A 251 -13.88 31.81 -6.86
C ASN A 251 -13.40 31.57 -5.42
N ARG A 252 -14.15 32.00 -4.40
CA ARG A 252 -13.79 31.85 -2.98
C ARG A 252 -14.08 30.47 -2.37
N ARG A 253 -14.74 29.59 -3.13
CA ARG A 253 -15.22 28.29 -2.66
C ARG A 253 -15.05 27.24 -3.75
N LEU A 254 -14.48 26.10 -3.37
CA LEU A 254 -14.43 24.88 -4.18
C LEU A 254 -15.61 23.99 -3.78
N ARG A 255 -16.32 23.43 -4.76
CA ARG A 255 -17.52 22.63 -4.55
C ARG A 255 -17.41 21.31 -5.28
N ARG A 256 -17.99 20.26 -4.69
CA ARG A 256 -18.24 18.98 -5.36
C ARG A 256 -19.68 18.59 -5.14
N LYS A 257 -20.31 18.05 -6.18
CA LYS A 257 -21.66 17.49 -6.07
C LYS A 257 -21.59 16.18 -5.27
N VAL A 258 -22.44 16.05 -4.25
CA VAL A 258 -22.46 14.93 -3.31
C VAL A 258 -23.89 14.50 -3.06
N ARG A 259 -24.19 13.21 -3.22
CA ARG A 259 -25.45 12.63 -2.77
C ARG A 259 -25.29 12.12 -1.35
N TRP A 260 -25.97 12.72 -0.38
CA TRP A 260 -26.02 12.21 0.99
C TRP A 260 -26.90 10.96 1.05
N LEU A 261 -26.44 9.94 1.76
CA LEU A 261 -27.04 8.60 1.78
C LEU A 261 -27.98 8.39 2.98
N ASP A 262 -27.84 9.19 4.03
CA ASP A 262 -28.57 9.01 5.28
C ASP A 262 -29.35 10.29 5.61
N ASP A 263 -30.68 10.16 5.73
CA ASP A 263 -31.59 11.29 5.97
C ASP A 263 -31.48 11.86 7.40
N ASP A 264 -31.13 11.04 8.39
CA ASP A 264 -30.99 11.42 9.82
C ASP A 264 -29.54 11.36 10.36
N GLY A 265 -28.61 10.78 9.59
CA GLY A 265 -27.21 10.59 10.01
C GLY A 265 -27.04 9.55 11.13
N HIS A 266 -25.79 9.18 11.40
CA HIS A 266 -25.43 8.21 12.43
C HIS A 266 -24.92 8.93 13.69
N ALA A 267 -25.45 8.60 14.87
CA ALA A 267 -24.90 9.13 16.10
C ALA A 267 -23.43 8.70 16.24
N THR A 268 -22.53 9.62 16.58
CA THR A 268 -21.10 9.29 16.70
C THR A 268 -20.85 8.13 17.65
N ALA A 269 -21.66 8.00 18.71
CA ALA A 269 -21.57 6.92 19.69
C ALA A 269 -21.89 5.52 19.12
N ASP A 270 -22.73 5.44 18.08
CA ASP A 270 -23.19 4.17 17.49
C ASP A 270 -22.26 3.66 16.39
N LEU A 271 -21.32 4.50 15.93
CA LEU A 271 -20.31 4.11 14.95
C LEU A 271 -19.28 3.15 15.54
N PRO A 272 -18.66 2.28 14.74
CA PRO A 272 -17.55 1.45 15.20
C PRO A 272 -16.42 2.31 15.80
N ARG A 273 -15.81 1.85 16.90
CA ARG A 273 -14.77 2.62 17.63
C ARG A 273 -13.57 3.03 16.75
N HIS A 274 -13.23 2.24 15.74
CA HIS A 274 -12.17 2.59 14.80
C HIS A 274 -12.57 3.74 13.85
N VAL A 275 -13.86 3.86 13.49
CA VAL A 275 -14.40 5.02 12.77
C VAL A 275 -14.41 6.26 13.67
N GLN A 276 -14.88 6.12 14.92
CA GLN A 276 -14.91 7.23 15.89
C GLN A 276 -13.54 7.89 16.10
N ARG A 277 -12.46 7.09 16.12
CA ARG A 277 -11.09 7.60 16.24
C ARG A 277 -10.63 8.40 15.02
N GLN A 278 -11.00 7.95 13.81
CA GLN A 278 -10.71 8.72 12.59
C GLN A 278 -11.45 10.07 12.55
N LEU A 279 -12.61 10.17 13.19
CA LEU A 279 -13.33 11.44 13.33
C LEU A 279 -12.61 12.46 14.23
N ALA A 280 -11.60 12.05 15.00
CA ALA A 280 -10.81 12.95 15.85
C ALA A 280 -9.51 13.46 15.17
N THR A 281 -9.09 12.86 14.05
CA THR A 281 -7.86 13.22 13.32
C THR A 281 -7.87 14.67 12.87
N SER A 282 -6.86 15.49 13.17
CA SER A 282 -6.81 16.91 12.74
C SER A 282 -6.71 17.06 11.23
N GLY A 283 -7.31 18.12 10.69
CA GLY A 283 -7.28 18.42 9.25
C GLY A 283 -8.65 18.84 8.71
N ILE A 284 -8.64 19.45 7.53
CA ILE A 284 -9.83 19.99 6.85
C ILE A 284 -10.45 18.93 5.93
N VAL A 285 -9.60 18.21 5.18
CA VAL A 285 -9.97 17.05 4.37
C VAL A 285 -9.00 15.94 4.76
N VAL A 286 -9.52 14.89 5.39
CA VAL A 286 -8.72 13.78 5.92
C VAL A 286 -9.04 12.52 5.12
N ASP A 287 -8.02 11.85 4.62
CA ASP A 287 -8.15 10.53 4.01
C ASP A 287 -8.41 9.50 5.10
N VAL A 288 -9.62 8.94 5.11
CA VAL A 288 -10.06 7.89 6.04
C VAL A 288 -10.36 6.60 5.31
N THR A 289 -9.73 6.38 4.14
CA THR A 289 -9.91 5.17 3.33
C THR A 289 -9.64 3.88 4.12
N LYS A 290 -8.80 3.94 5.16
CA LYS A 290 -8.55 2.82 6.09
C LYS A 290 -9.82 2.26 6.76
N VAL A 291 -10.90 3.05 6.86
CA VAL A 291 -12.19 2.61 7.44
C VAL A 291 -13.32 2.51 6.42
N VAL A 292 -13.00 2.52 5.11
CA VAL A 292 -14.01 2.62 4.05
C VAL A 292 -15.00 1.45 4.06
N GLN A 293 -14.56 0.23 4.36
CA GLN A 293 -15.44 -0.93 4.44
C GLN A 293 -16.44 -0.84 5.61
N ALA A 294 -15.99 -0.32 6.75
CA ALA A 294 -16.86 -0.09 7.90
C ALA A 294 -17.89 1.01 7.61
N LEU A 295 -17.52 2.02 6.83
CA LEU A 295 -18.45 3.05 6.36
C LEU A 295 -19.43 2.51 5.32
N GLN A 296 -18.98 1.66 4.39
CA GLN A 296 -19.83 1.00 3.39
C GLN A 296 -20.89 0.12 4.04
N ALA A 297 -20.55 -0.58 5.13
CA ALA A 297 -21.51 -1.41 5.87
C ALA A 297 -22.64 -0.60 6.54
N LEU A 298 -22.49 0.71 6.67
CA LEU A 298 -23.50 1.62 7.21
C LEU A 298 -24.41 2.20 6.12
N VAL A 299 -24.01 2.08 4.85
CA VAL A 299 -24.80 2.58 3.72
C VAL A 299 -26.06 1.71 3.54
N PRO A 300 -27.26 2.31 3.46
CA PRO A 300 -28.48 1.56 3.18
C PRO A 300 -28.35 0.79 1.85
N ALA A 301 -28.70 -0.50 1.87
CA ALA A 301 -28.64 -1.38 0.69
C ALA A 301 -29.49 -0.90 -0.52
N GLU A 302 -30.35 0.10 -0.32
CA GLU A 302 -31.20 0.70 -1.34
C GLU A 302 -30.57 1.92 -2.04
N ALA A 303 -29.31 2.27 -1.71
CA ALA A 303 -28.64 3.47 -2.23
C ALA A 303 -27.48 3.19 -3.19
N GLU A 304 -27.37 1.99 -3.76
CA GLU A 304 -26.51 1.77 -4.93
C GLU A 304 -27.19 2.36 -6.18
N PRO A 305 -26.47 3.11 -7.03
CA PRO A 305 -26.95 3.31 -8.40
C PRO A 305 -27.09 1.92 -9.03
N GLU A 306 -28.25 1.63 -9.62
CA GLU A 306 -28.46 0.48 -10.50
C GLU A 306 -27.43 0.51 -11.64
N ASP A 307 -26.32 -0.20 -11.49
CA ASP A 307 -25.55 -0.71 -12.61
C ASP A 307 -25.97 -2.16 -12.83
N ASP A 308 -26.84 -2.33 -13.82
CA ASP A 308 -27.16 -3.60 -14.47
C ASP A 308 -25.86 -4.28 -14.92
N ASP A 309 -25.42 -5.30 -14.18
CA ASP A 309 -25.04 -6.57 -14.80
C ASP A 309 -24.89 -7.67 -13.74
N ALA A 310 -25.78 -8.65 -13.86
CA ALA A 310 -25.88 -9.79 -12.98
C ALA A 310 -24.71 -10.78 -13.16
N ALA A 311 -23.99 -11.06 -12.08
CA ALA A 311 -23.32 -12.35 -11.89
C ALA A 311 -23.49 -12.83 -10.43
N ALA A 312 -24.00 -14.05 -10.29
CA ALA A 312 -24.44 -14.69 -9.06
C ALA A 312 -23.31 -14.94 -8.02
N PRO A 313 -23.64 -15.21 -6.73
CA PRO A 313 -22.73 -15.00 -5.61
C PRO A 313 -21.71 -16.13 -5.47
N ALA A 314 -20.42 -15.77 -5.46
CA ALA A 314 -19.36 -16.63 -4.97
C ALA A 314 -19.33 -16.60 -3.43
N ALA A 315 -19.03 -17.75 -2.84
CA ALA A 315 -19.16 -18.04 -1.42
C ALA A 315 -18.47 -17.03 -0.49
N VAL A 316 -19.14 -16.74 0.62
CA VAL A 316 -18.66 -15.95 1.76
C VAL A 316 -17.36 -16.57 2.30
N VAL A 317 -16.23 -15.93 1.99
CA VAL A 317 -14.97 -16.10 2.70
C VAL A 317 -15.06 -15.21 3.96
N PRO A 318 -14.83 -15.73 5.17
CA PRO A 318 -14.87 -14.89 6.36
C PRO A 318 -13.78 -13.82 6.29
N PRO A 319 -14.05 -12.58 6.75
CA PRO A 319 -13.13 -11.46 6.61
C PRO A 319 -11.83 -11.73 7.36
N ALA A 320 -10.70 -11.46 6.71
CA ALA A 320 -9.40 -11.42 7.36
C ALA A 320 -9.44 -10.34 8.46
N GLN A 321 -9.15 -10.72 9.71
CA GLN A 321 -9.09 -9.79 10.82
C GLN A 321 -7.92 -8.82 10.61
N GLU A 322 -8.23 -7.53 10.42
CA GLU A 322 -7.23 -6.46 10.48
C GLU A 322 -6.84 -6.25 11.94
N GLY A 323 -5.55 -6.42 12.23
CA GLY A 323 -4.94 -6.09 13.51
C GLY A 323 -4.22 -7.23 14.24
N PHE A 324 -3.60 -6.91 15.37
CA PHE A 324 -3.04 -7.91 16.27
C PHE A 324 -4.13 -8.84 16.76
N ARG A 325 -3.86 -10.15 16.73
CA ARG A 325 -4.78 -11.10 17.36
C ARG A 325 -4.84 -10.81 18.87
N PRO A 326 -6.04 -10.84 19.47
CA PRO A 326 -6.17 -10.69 20.93
C PRO A 326 -5.26 -11.67 21.66
N LEU A 327 -4.64 -11.21 22.74
CA LEU A 327 -3.77 -12.05 23.55
C LEU A 327 -4.59 -13.16 24.23
N SER A 328 -4.03 -14.36 24.29
CA SER A 328 -4.66 -15.47 25.01
C SER A 328 -4.37 -15.41 26.51
N ARG A 329 -5.30 -15.92 27.33
CA ARG A 329 -5.06 -16.10 28.78
C ARG A 329 -3.82 -16.96 29.04
N ASP A 330 -3.65 -18.04 28.28
CA ASP A 330 -2.47 -18.91 28.38
C ASP A 330 -1.14 -18.15 28.19
N PHE A 331 -1.14 -17.14 27.30
CA PHE A 331 0.04 -16.30 27.09
C PHE A 331 0.29 -15.37 28.29
N ALA A 332 -0.76 -14.73 28.80
CA ALA A 332 -0.66 -13.89 30.00
C ALA A 332 -0.15 -14.69 31.22
N ASP A 333 -0.68 -15.89 31.42
CA ASP A 333 -0.26 -16.81 32.47
C ASP A 333 1.22 -17.21 32.34
N SER A 334 1.71 -17.40 31.10
CA SER A 334 3.13 -17.72 30.82
C SER A 334 4.09 -16.59 31.22
N LEU A 335 3.61 -15.34 31.26
CA LEU A 335 4.37 -14.18 31.69
C LEU A 335 4.17 -13.85 33.17
N HIS A 336 3.34 -14.61 33.89
CA HIS A 336 2.92 -14.32 35.26
C HIS A 336 2.32 -12.92 35.41
N MET A 337 1.52 -12.50 34.43
CA MET A 337 0.87 -11.19 34.37
C MET A 337 -0.62 -11.34 34.05
N ASP A 338 -1.41 -10.35 34.44
CA ASP A 338 -2.83 -10.30 34.10
C ASP A 338 -3.02 -9.99 32.60
N LEU A 339 -4.08 -10.55 32.01
CA LEU A 339 -4.38 -10.38 30.57
C LEU A 339 -4.71 -8.93 30.23
N GLU A 340 -5.46 -8.23 31.08
CA GLU A 340 -5.97 -6.88 30.80
C GLU A 340 -4.84 -5.86 30.58
N PRO A 341 -3.83 -5.72 31.47
CA PRO A 341 -2.68 -4.85 31.22
C PRO A 341 -1.83 -5.24 30.00
N LEU A 342 -1.67 -6.54 29.73
CA LEU A 342 -0.92 -6.99 28.56
C LEU A 342 -1.64 -6.67 27.26
N GLN A 343 -2.97 -6.82 27.26
CA GLN A 343 -3.82 -6.51 26.13
C GLN A 343 -3.80 -5.00 25.84
N GLU A 344 -3.84 -4.16 26.88
CA GLU A 344 -3.66 -2.70 26.75
C GLU A 344 -2.31 -2.34 26.12
N ILE A 345 -1.22 -3.01 26.54
CA ILE A 345 0.11 -2.80 25.95
C ILE A 345 0.13 -3.17 24.45
N ALA A 346 -0.52 -4.27 24.06
CA ALA A 346 -0.60 -4.69 22.66
C ALA A 346 -1.41 -3.69 21.82
N GLU A 347 -2.54 -3.21 22.34
CA GLU A 347 -3.39 -2.20 21.69
C GLU A 347 -2.67 -0.85 21.53
N LEU A 348 -1.96 -0.39 22.57
CA LEU A 348 -1.14 0.81 22.50
C LEU A 348 -0.01 0.70 21.48
N LEU A 349 0.59 -0.49 21.36
CA LEU A 349 1.64 -0.76 20.38
C LEU A 349 1.09 -0.83 18.95
N GLU A 350 -0.12 -1.36 18.77
CA GLU A 350 -0.80 -1.39 17.48
C GLU A 350 -1.17 0.02 16.99
N GLU A 351 -1.70 0.84 17.90
CA GLU A 351 -2.15 2.20 17.60
C GLU A 351 -0.99 3.16 17.38
N ASN A 352 -0.05 3.22 18.33
CA ASN A 352 1.05 4.18 18.26
C ASN A 352 2.19 3.67 17.39
N ARG A 353 2.26 2.37 17.10
CA ARG A 353 3.35 1.70 16.37
C ARG A 353 4.77 1.88 16.98
N GLN A 354 4.83 2.45 18.18
CA GLN A 354 5.99 2.55 19.07
C GLN A 354 5.52 2.53 20.54
N LEU A 355 6.35 1.97 21.41
CA LEU A 355 6.07 1.92 22.85
C LEU A 355 7.37 2.00 23.65
N VAL A 356 7.36 2.77 24.74
CA VAL A 356 8.48 2.84 25.68
C VAL A 356 8.08 2.18 27.00
N LEU A 357 8.68 1.02 27.29
CA LEU A 357 8.58 0.40 28.60
C LEU A 357 9.57 1.07 29.56
N TYR A 358 9.07 1.71 30.61
CA TYR A 358 9.89 2.36 31.63
C TYR A 358 9.72 1.69 33.00
N GLY A 359 10.72 1.82 33.86
CA GLY A 359 10.70 1.27 35.21
C GLY A 359 12.09 0.91 35.74
N PRO A 360 12.22 0.56 37.03
CA PRO A 360 13.49 0.21 37.66
C PRO A 360 14.26 -0.89 36.91
N PRO A 361 15.61 -0.92 36.99
CA PRO A 361 16.38 -2.02 36.42
C PRO A 361 15.97 -3.36 37.06
N GLY A 362 15.95 -4.44 36.26
CA GLY A 362 15.58 -5.78 36.75
C GLY A 362 14.08 -6.09 36.78
N THR A 363 13.19 -5.19 36.35
CA THR A 363 11.73 -5.42 36.31
C THR A 363 11.22 -6.16 35.07
N GLY A 364 12.09 -6.88 34.35
CA GLY A 364 11.66 -7.72 33.22
C GLY A 364 11.21 -7.00 31.95
N LYS A 365 11.47 -5.69 31.77
CA LYS A 365 11.06 -4.93 30.57
C LYS A 365 11.52 -5.57 29.25
N THR A 366 12.81 -5.90 29.15
CA THR A 366 13.38 -6.58 27.98
C THR A 366 12.76 -7.96 27.78
N TYR A 367 12.43 -8.66 28.88
CA TYR A 367 11.79 -9.96 28.84
C TYR A 367 10.37 -9.84 28.27
N LEU A 368 9.57 -8.92 28.78
CA LEU A 368 8.22 -8.63 28.31
C LEU A 368 8.22 -8.22 26.83
N ALA A 369 9.07 -7.27 26.43
CA ALA A 369 9.14 -6.78 25.05
C ALA A 369 9.42 -7.92 24.05
N LYS A 370 10.34 -8.83 24.37
CA LYS A 370 10.68 -9.97 23.52
C LYS A 370 9.53 -10.95 23.35
N HIS A 371 8.91 -11.35 24.46
CA HIS A 371 7.85 -12.36 24.43
C HIS A 371 6.58 -11.80 23.78
N LEU A 372 6.25 -10.54 24.06
CA LEU A 372 5.11 -9.87 23.44
C LEU A 372 5.33 -9.71 21.93
N ALA A 373 6.49 -9.21 21.49
CA ALA A 373 6.79 -9.06 20.07
C ALA A 373 6.75 -10.40 19.32
N ALA A 374 7.34 -11.46 19.87
CA ALA A 374 7.32 -12.79 19.26
C ALA A 374 5.90 -13.36 19.15
N TYR A 375 5.08 -13.17 20.19
CA TYR A 375 3.68 -13.59 20.19
C TYR A 375 2.86 -12.86 19.12
N LEU A 376 2.97 -11.53 19.08
CA LEU A 376 2.24 -10.68 18.13
C LEU A 376 2.70 -10.91 16.68
N ALA A 377 3.99 -11.13 16.46
CA ALA A 377 4.53 -11.49 15.15
C ALA A 377 4.03 -12.86 14.67
N GLN A 378 3.59 -13.75 15.57
CA GLN A 378 3.41 -15.18 15.28
C GLN A 378 4.66 -15.74 14.61
N ASP A 379 5.82 -15.32 15.11
CA ASP A 379 7.11 -15.68 14.57
C ASP A 379 8.02 -16.21 15.68
N SER A 380 8.46 -17.44 15.51
CA SER A 380 9.53 -18.04 16.31
C SER A 380 10.90 -17.88 15.65
N THR A 381 10.95 -17.38 14.42
CA THR A 381 12.18 -17.05 13.71
C THR A 381 12.53 -15.60 14.02
N ASP A 382 13.80 -15.32 14.29
CA ASP A 382 14.32 -14.01 14.69
C ASP A 382 14.27 -12.98 13.53
N GLU A 383 13.48 -13.22 12.48
CA GLU A 383 13.43 -12.45 11.24
C GLU A 383 12.54 -11.22 11.37
N ARG A 384 11.34 -11.37 11.94
CA ARG A 384 10.38 -10.27 12.15
C ARG A 384 10.55 -9.52 13.47
N VAL A 385 11.30 -10.09 14.41
CA VAL A 385 11.62 -9.46 15.70
C VAL A 385 13.13 -9.26 15.78
N LYS A 386 13.58 -8.01 15.86
CA LYS A 386 15.00 -7.67 16.00
C LYS A 386 15.24 -6.95 17.31
N LEU A 387 16.27 -7.39 18.03
CA LEU A 387 16.75 -6.72 19.25
C LEU A 387 18.03 -5.96 18.95
N VAL A 388 18.05 -4.68 19.31
CA VAL A 388 19.26 -3.86 19.36
C VAL A 388 19.43 -3.31 20.78
N GLN A 389 20.68 -3.14 21.21
CA GLN A 389 20.99 -2.54 22.50
C GLN A 389 21.77 -1.26 22.29
N PHE A 390 21.28 -0.14 22.82
CA PHE A 390 21.95 1.14 22.70
C PHE A 390 23.08 1.29 23.73
N HIS A 391 24.16 1.93 23.29
CA HIS A 391 25.31 2.29 24.10
C HIS A 391 25.80 3.70 23.73
N PRO A 392 26.60 4.38 24.58
CA PRO A 392 26.97 5.78 24.34
C PRO A 392 27.65 6.07 22.99
N SER A 393 28.35 5.08 22.44
CA SER A 393 29.01 5.18 21.12
C SER A 393 28.14 4.79 19.94
N TYR A 394 26.87 4.42 20.14
CA TYR A 394 25.97 3.96 19.08
C TYR A 394 25.56 5.19 18.24
N ALA A 395 25.64 5.07 16.91
CA ALA A 395 25.42 6.18 16.00
C ALA A 395 24.43 5.82 14.88
N TYR A 396 24.03 6.83 14.10
CA TYR A 396 23.15 6.67 12.95
C TYR A 396 23.69 5.62 11.98
N GLU A 397 25.00 5.63 11.74
CA GLU A 397 25.67 4.74 10.81
C GLU A 397 25.63 3.28 11.23
N ASP A 398 25.38 2.99 12.51
CA ASP A 398 25.19 1.63 13.04
C ASP A 398 23.71 1.23 13.06
N PHE A 399 22.81 2.21 13.24
CA PHE A 399 21.38 1.99 13.40
C PHE A 399 20.63 1.85 12.07
N PHE A 400 20.99 2.68 11.10
CA PHE A 400 20.20 2.86 9.88
C PHE A 400 21.01 2.64 8.60
N GLU A 401 22.02 3.45 8.28
CA GLU A 401 22.93 3.18 7.17
C GLU A 401 24.26 3.93 7.30
N GLY A 402 25.34 3.30 6.86
CA GLY A 402 26.64 3.98 6.83
C GLY A 402 27.68 3.26 6.00
N TYR A 403 28.70 4.01 5.56
CA TYR A 403 29.82 3.43 4.81
C TYR A 403 30.65 2.52 5.70
N ARG A 404 30.99 1.34 5.19
CA ARG A 404 31.92 0.38 5.80
C ARG A 404 32.98 -0.05 4.78
N PRO A 405 34.23 -0.23 5.20
CA PRO A 405 35.28 -0.69 4.30
C PRO A 405 34.97 -2.10 3.82
N ASP A 406 35.14 -2.33 2.51
CA ASP A 406 34.98 -3.62 1.85
C ASP A 406 36.25 -3.97 1.06
N LYS A 407 36.63 -5.25 1.13
CA LYS A 407 37.85 -5.75 0.50
C LYS A 407 37.54 -6.09 -0.96
N THR A 408 38.21 -5.42 -1.89
CA THR A 408 38.21 -5.85 -3.30
C THR A 408 39.28 -6.91 -3.52
N ASP A 409 39.07 -7.79 -4.51
CA ASP A 409 39.99 -8.90 -4.86
C ASP A 409 41.42 -8.42 -5.23
N GLU A 410 41.60 -7.12 -5.49
CA GLU A 410 42.87 -6.48 -5.86
C GLU A 410 43.59 -5.77 -4.70
N GLY A 411 43.13 -5.93 -3.45
CA GLY A 411 43.79 -5.33 -2.28
C GLY A 411 43.55 -3.82 -2.08
N GLN A 412 42.69 -3.20 -2.89
CA GLN A 412 42.19 -1.84 -2.65
C GLN A 412 41.03 -1.86 -1.64
N VAL A 413 41.07 -0.95 -0.68
CA VAL A 413 39.96 -0.71 0.26
C VAL A 413 38.90 0.11 -0.46
N SER A 414 37.74 -0.51 -0.72
CA SER A 414 36.55 0.18 -1.20
C SER A 414 35.64 0.50 -0.01
N PHE A 415 34.70 1.43 -0.17
CA PHE A 415 33.66 1.69 0.84
C PHE A 415 32.31 1.29 0.26
N LYS A 416 31.58 0.43 0.95
CA LYS A 416 30.18 0.13 0.62
C LYS A 416 29.24 0.72 1.65
N LEU A 417 28.09 1.19 1.19
CA LEU A 417 27.00 1.57 2.08
C LEU A 417 26.38 0.27 2.64
N VAL A 418 26.29 0.16 3.96
CA VAL A 418 25.71 -1.00 4.65
C VAL A 418 24.47 -0.57 5.41
N ALA A 419 23.36 -1.29 5.21
CA ALA A 419 22.11 -1.09 5.94
C ALA A 419 22.23 -1.61 7.39
N GLY A 420 21.86 -0.75 8.33
CA GLY A 420 21.72 -1.02 9.75
C GLY A 420 20.46 -1.82 10.09
N PRO A 421 20.25 -2.16 11.38
CA PRO A 421 19.13 -2.98 11.82
C PRO A 421 17.75 -2.42 11.46
N LEU A 422 17.51 -1.12 11.64
CA LEU A 422 16.20 -0.53 11.36
C LEU A 422 15.91 -0.53 9.86
N ARG A 423 16.88 -0.12 9.03
CA ARG A 423 16.74 -0.11 7.57
C ARG A 423 16.46 -1.51 7.03
N ARG A 424 17.24 -2.52 7.46
CA ARG A 424 16.99 -3.92 7.07
C ARG A 424 15.61 -4.39 7.48
N LEU A 425 15.17 -4.09 8.71
CA LEU A 425 13.84 -4.49 9.16
C LEU A 425 12.72 -3.82 8.36
N ALA A 426 12.85 -2.52 8.08
CA ALA A 426 11.89 -1.77 7.28
C ALA A 426 11.85 -2.27 5.82
N GLU A 427 13.01 -2.56 5.22
CA GLU A 427 13.10 -3.16 3.90
C GLU A 427 12.43 -4.54 3.85
N GLU A 428 12.64 -5.39 4.87
CA GLU A 428 11.95 -6.68 4.98
C GLU A 428 10.43 -6.54 5.15
N ALA A 429 9.99 -5.59 5.98
CA ALA A 429 8.58 -5.32 6.22
C ALA A 429 7.87 -4.76 4.96
N ALA A 430 8.57 -3.95 4.18
CA ALA A 430 8.05 -3.38 2.94
C ALA A 430 8.05 -4.37 1.75
N LYS A 431 8.57 -5.59 1.92
CA LYS A 431 8.54 -6.60 0.86
C LYS A 431 7.12 -7.05 0.56
N PRO A 432 6.78 -7.28 -0.72
CA PRO A 432 5.50 -7.87 -1.10
C PRO A 432 5.23 -9.19 -0.38
N GLY A 433 4.03 -9.34 0.21
CA GLY A 433 3.62 -10.47 1.02
C GLY A 433 3.87 -10.31 2.53
N ASN A 434 4.41 -9.18 2.95
CA ASN A 434 4.65 -8.84 4.36
C ASN A 434 3.82 -7.65 4.84
N GLU A 435 2.97 -7.06 3.99
CA GLU A 435 2.21 -5.84 4.27
C GLU A 435 1.27 -5.96 5.48
N ASN A 436 0.74 -7.17 5.71
CA ASN A 436 -0.15 -7.46 6.85
C ASN A 436 0.56 -8.20 7.99
N LYS A 437 1.90 -8.31 7.94
CA LYS A 437 2.69 -8.98 8.97
C LYS A 437 3.38 -7.92 9.83
N PRO A 438 3.26 -7.99 11.16
CA PRO A 438 3.93 -7.01 11.99
C PRO A 438 5.41 -7.35 12.20
N TYR A 439 6.22 -6.30 12.17
CA TYR A 439 7.67 -6.34 12.40
C TYR A 439 8.00 -5.49 13.62
N PHE A 440 8.87 -6.01 14.49
CA PHE A 440 9.19 -5.40 15.77
C PHE A 440 10.69 -5.14 15.88
N LEU A 441 11.05 -3.89 16.13
CA LEU A 441 12.38 -3.50 16.56
C LEU A 441 12.37 -3.20 18.05
N ILE A 442 13.00 -4.05 18.84
CA ILE A 442 13.17 -3.87 20.27
C ILE A 442 14.48 -3.11 20.49
N ILE A 443 14.39 -1.92 21.06
CA ILE A 443 15.53 -1.09 21.43
C ILE A 443 15.72 -1.17 22.94
N ASP A 444 16.70 -1.96 23.37
CA ASP A 444 17.07 -2.05 24.78
C ASP A 444 18.05 -0.94 25.16
N GLU A 445 18.01 -0.53 26.42
CA GLU A 445 18.86 0.54 26.99
C GLU A 445 18.80 1.85 26.18
N MET A 446 17.62 2.18 25.64
CA MET A 446 17.38 3.35 24.78
C MET A 446 17.93 4.65 25.37
N ASN A 447 17.83 4.82 26.69
CA ASN A 447 18.33 5.99 27.43
C ASN A 447 19.86 6.10 27.52
N ARG A 448 20.64 5.12 27.06
CA ARG A 448 22.12 5.14 27.08
C ARG A 448 22.76 5.74 25.85
N ALA A 449 21.99 6.05 24.81
CA ALA A 449 22.48 6.72 23.61
C ALA A 449 21.81 8.08 23.40
N ASN A 450 22.42 8.93 22.57
CA ASN A 450 21.81 10.18 22.13
C ASN A 450 20.80 9.87 21.01
N LEU A 451 19.52 9.80 21.36
CA LEU A 451 18.45 9.41 20.42
C LEU A 451 18.38 10.31 19.19
N ALA A 452 18.50 11.63 19.35
CA ALA A 452 18.48 12.56 18.23
C ALA A 452 19.63 12.27 17.24
N LYS A 453 20.81 11.91 17.75
CA LYS A 453 21.96 11.53 16.91
C LYS A 453 21.80 10.15 16.27
N VAL A 454 21.20 9.19 16.98
CA VAL A 454 21.04 7.82 16.48
C VAL A 454 19.93 7.73 15.43
N PHE A 455 18.81 8.40 15.66
CA PHE A 455 17.69 8.40 14.70
C PHE A 455 17.91 9.40 13.56
N GLY A 456 18.63 10.50 13.78
CA GLY A 456 18.85 11.51 12.75
C GLY A 456 17.51 12.01 12.18
N GLU A 457 17.40 12.03 10.85
CA GLU A 457 16.18 12.39 10.12
C GLU A 457 14.99 11.44 10.36
N LEU A 458 15.22 10.21 10.82
CA LEU A 458 14.17 9.21 11.07
C LEU A 458 13.33 9.55 12.29
N TYR A 459 13.81 10.44 13.16
CA TYR A 459 13.03 10.90 14.30
C TYR A 459 11.71 11.52 13.84
N PHE A 460 11.72 12.21 12.69
CA PHE A 460 10.54 12.73 12.03
C PHE A 460 9.55 11.62 11.66
N LEU A 461 10.03 10.50 11.10
CA LEU A 461 9.17 9.38 10.70
C LEU A 461 8.58 8.58 11.88
N LEU A 462 9.07 8.76 13.10
CA LEU A 462 8.41 8.18 14.27
C LEU A 462 7.11 8.91 14.61
N GLU A 463 7.04 10.21 14.32
CA GLU A 463 5.85 11.04 14.53
C GLU A 463 4.96 11.06 13.28
N TYR A 464 5.57 11.20 12.10
CA TYR A 464 4.91 11.29 10.80
C TYR A 464 5.24 10.04 9.97
N ARG A 465 4.79 8.87 10.44
CA ARG A 465 5.20 7.57 9.88
C ARG A 465 4.81 7.34 8.42
N ASP A 466 3.71 7.97 7.99
CA ASP A 466 3.21 7.90 6.62
C ASP A 466 3.92 8.91 5.68
N ASP A 467 4.81 9.76 6.20
CA ASP A 467 5.59 10.72 5.42
C ASP A 467 6.87 10.09 4.84
N ARG A 468 7.52 10.86 3.96
CA ARG A 468 8.78 10.49 3.30
C ARG A 468 9.86 11.51 3.59
N ILE A 469 11.08 11.03 3.81
CA ILE A 469 12.27 11.87 4.00
C ILE A 469 13.35 11.51 3.00
N TYR A 470 14.21 12.47 2.68
CA TYR A 470 15.45 12.20 1.94
C TYR A 470 16.58 11.92 2.93
N LEU A 471 17.27 10.82 2.72
CA LEU A 471 18.31 10.34 3.62
C LEU A 471 19.65 11.02 3.33
N GLN A 472 20.46 11.20 4.37
CA GLN A 472 21.76 11.87 4.22
C GLN A 472 22.72 11.12 3.28
N TYR A 473 22.77 9.79 3.35
CA TYR A 473 23.67 8.97 2.52
C TYR A 473 23.00 8.50 1.21
N SER A 474 21.69 8.72 1.07
CA SER A 474 20.89 8.32 -0.10
C SER A 474 19.94 9.44 -0.56
N PRO A 475 20.44 10.64 -0.95
CA PRO A 475 19.60 11.83 -1.17
C PRO A 475 18.73 11.77 -2.43
N ASN A 476 18.94 10.78 -3.29
CA ASN A 476 18.22 10.65 -4.56
C ASN A 476 16.94 9.80 -4.44
N GLU A 477 16.75 9.13 -3.29
CA GLU A 477 15.65 8.20 -3.09
C GLU A 477 14.98 8.49 -1.74
N PRO A 478 13.69 8.86 -1.72
CA PRO A 478 12.99 9.11 -0.47
C PRO A 478 12.72 7.78 0.27
N PHE A 479 12.85 7.80 1.59
CA PHE A 479 12.59 6.70 2.50
C PHE A 479 11.31 6.93 3.31
N THR A 480 10.57 5.85 3.55
CA THR A 480 9.33 5.80 4.33
C THR A 480 9.39 4.64 5.32
N LEU A 481 8.80 4.78 6.49
CA LEU A 481 8.62 3.65 7.41
C LEU A 481 7.31 2.90 7.06
N PRO A 482 7.33 1.56 6.90
CA PRO A 482 6.13 0.78 6.64
C PRO A 482 5.19 0.70 7.86
#